data_AF-A0A3P7EX98-F1
#
_entry.id   AF-A0A3P7EX98-F1
#
_cell.length_a   1.000
_cell.length_b   1.000
_cell.length_c   1.000
_cell.angle_alpha   90.00
_cell.angle_beta   90.00
_cell.angle_gamma   90.00
#
_symmetry.space_group_name_H-M   'P 1'
#
loop_
_entity.id
_entity.type
_entity.pdbx_description
1 polymer ?
#
loop_
_entity_poly.entity_id
_entity_poly.type
_entity_poly.pdbx_seq_one_letter_code
_entity_poly.pdbx_strand_id
1 'polypeptide(L)' 'MVRYCDVRVTLYPAPRGTGVSAPPIVQKLLHLGGIQDCYTSASSYRTLGPVAKATFLAIQRAYLFESKSGKIDVDNAFRS' A
#
# COMPACT_ATOMS: atom_id res chain seq x y z
N MET A 1 3.39 0.20 -7.16
CA MET A 1 3.41 1.43 -6.35
C MET A 1 2.06 2.12 -6.43
N VAL A 2 1.51 2.51 -5.29
CA VAL A 2 0.28 3.32 -5.15
C VAL A 2 0.66 4.73 -4.69
N ARG A 3 -0.10 5.73 -5.12
CA ARG A 3 0.08 7.13 -4.73
C ARG A 3 -1.25 7.69 -4.23
N TYR A 4 -1.22 8.38 -3.11
CA TYR A 4 -2.35 9.15 -2.60
C TYR A 4 -1.84 10.39 -1.86
N CYS A 5 -2.25 11.58 -2.31
CA CYS A 5 -1.69 12.87 -1.86
C CYS A 5 -0.15 12.87 -1.99
N ASP A 6 0.57 13.11 -0.88
CA ASP A 6 2.05 13.08 -0.81
C ASP A 6 2.62 11.70 -0.43
N VAL A 7 1.75 10.70 -0.21
CA VAL A 7 2.17 9.37 0.23
C VAL A 7 2.24 8.41 -0.96
N ARG A 8 3.39 7.76 -1.13
CA ARG A 8 3.58 6.64 -2.05
C ARG A 8 3.75 5.38 -1.24
N VAL A 9 3.04 4.29 -1.55
CA VAL A 9 3.17 2.99 -0.87
C VAL A 9 3.48 1.90 -1.90
N THR A 10 4.48 1.07 -1.60
CA THR A 10 4.82 -0.12 -2.38
C THR A 10 4.91 -1.32 -1.43
N LEU A 11 4.25 -2.41 -1.82
CA LEU A 11 4.31 -3.70 -1.13
C LEU A 11 5.19 -4.63 -1.95
N TYR A 12 6.12 -5.28 -1.28
CA TYR A 12 6.99 -6.31 -1.87
C TYR A 12 6.69 -7.65 -1.18
N PRO A 13 6.47 -8.73 -1.93
CA PRO A 13 6.28 -10.05 -1.33
C PRO A 13 7.55 -10.47 -0.60
N ALA A 14 7.41 -10.96 0.63
CA ALA A 14 8.51 -11.46 1.44
C ALA A 14 8.43 -12.99 1.60
N PRO A 15 9.54 -13.66 1.96
CA PRO A 15 9.51 -15.08 2.33
C PRO A 15 8.51 -15.36 3.46
N ARG A 16 7.93 -16.56 3.45
CA ARG A 16 6.98 -16.97 4.50
C ARG A 16 7.62 -16.92 5.89
N GLY A 17 6.92 -16.32 6.86
CA GLY A 17 7.40 -16.12 8.23
C GLY A 17 8.25 -14.86 8.42
N THR A 18 8.36 -13.99 7.41
CA THR A 18 9.00 -12.66 7.57
C THR A 18 8.14 -11.72 8.41
N GLY A 19 6.82 -11.88 8.32
CA GLY A 19 5.87 -10.92 8.89
C GLY A 19 5.81 -9.62 8.07
N VAL A 20 5.11 -8.64 8.63
CA VAL A 20 4.96 -7.30 8.04
C VAL A 20 5.77 -6.27 8.83
N SER A 21 6.73 -5.63 8.16
CA SER A 21 7.49 -4.51 8.73
C SER A 21 6.93 -3.18 8.23
N ALA A 22 6.09 -2.55 9.04
CA ALA A 22 5.44 -1.26 8.76
C ALA A 22 4.97 -0.60 10.07
N PRO A 23 4.51 0.67 10.06
CA PRO A 23 3.86 1.25 11.23
C PRO A 23 2.61 0.46 11.65
N PRO A 24 2.20 0.51 12.93
CA PRO A 24 1.10 -0.32 13.45
C PRO A 24 -0.21 -0.20 12.67
N ILE A 25 -0.52 0.98 12.14
CA ILE A 25 -1.72 1.20 11.31
C ILE A 25 -1.65 0.43 9.98
N VAL A 26 -0.49 0.42 9.34
CA VAL A 26 -0.26 -0.26 8.06
C VAL A 26 -0.21 -1.77 8.27
N GLN A 27 0.46 -2.23 9.34
CA GLN A 27 0.46 -3.65 9.73
C GLN A 27 -0.96 -4.17 9.94
N LYS A 28 -1.80 -3.47 10.72
CA LYS A 28 -3.19 -3.87 10.93
C LYS A 28 -3.99 -3.93 9.64
N LEU A 29 -3.85 -2.93 8.76
CA LEU A 29 -4.54 -2.93 7.46
C LEU A 29 -4.10 -4.10 6.57
N LEU A 30 -2.80 -4.41 6.54
CA LEU A 30 -2.26 -5.53 5.76
C LEU A 30 -2.74 -6.88 6.30
N HIS A 31 -2.74 -7.07 7.61
CA HIS A 31 -3.27 -8.27 8.24
C HIS A 31 -4.78 -8.43 8.00
N LEU A 32 -5.56 -7.35 8.09
CA LEU A 32 -6.99 -7.36 7.74
C LEU A 32 -7.21 -7.71 6.26
N GLY A 33 -6.29 -7.24 5.41
CA GLY A 33 -6.23 -7.61 4.00
C GLY A 33 -5.70 -9.03 3.76
N GLY A 34 -5.38 -9.84 4.77
CA GLY A 34 -4.84 -11.19 4.58
C GLY A 34 -3.37 -11.27 4.14
N ILE A 35 -2.65 -10.14 4.10
CA ILE A 35 -1.22 -10.10 3.76
C ILE A 35 -0.42 -10.32 5.06
N GLN A 36 0.27 -11.45 5.14
CA GLN A 36 1.05 -11.87 6.33
C GLN A 36 2.55 -11.62 6.18
N ASP A 37 3.10 -11.74 4.97
CA ASP A 37 4.52 -11.63 4.70
C ASP A 37 4.79 -10.61 3.59
N CYS A 38 5.08 -9.37 3.97
CA CYS A 38 5.45 -8.35 3.00
C CYS A 38 6.37 -7.27 3.58
N TYR A 39 7.29 -6.78 2.76
CA TYR A 39 7.99 -5.54 3.03
C TYR A 39 7.18 -4.36 2.52
N THR A 40 7.07 -3.33 3.34
CA THR A 40 6.40 -2.09 2.96
C THR A 40 7.42 -0.98 2.77
N SER A 41 7.25 -0.20 1.71
CA SER A 41 7.98 1.05 1.52
C SER A 41 6.96 2.16 1.38
N ALA A 42 7.06 3.19 2.22
CA ALA A 42 6.28 4.40 2.05
C ALA A 42 7.14 5.66 2.06
N SER A 43 6.79 6.64 1.23
CA SER A 43 7.53 7.90 1.14
C SER A 43 7.32 8.83 2.34
N SER A 44 6.14 8.75 2.97
CA SER A 44 5.75 9.65 4.06
C SER A 44 4.73 8.95 4.95
N TYR A 45 4.95 9.02 6.27
CA TYR A 45 4.04 8.51 7.29
C TYR A 45 3.41 9.64 8.13
N ARG A 46 3.51 10.89 7.66
CA ARG A 46 3.23 12.10 8.47
C ARG A 46 1.76 12.21 8.90
N THR A 47 0.83 11.73 8.10
CA THR A 47 -0.62 11.84 8.37
C THR A 47 -1.29 10.48 8.22
N LEU A 48 -2.04 10.06 9.24
CA LEU A 48 -2.66 8.73 9.30
C LEU A 48 -3.66 8.48 8.16
N GLY A 49 -4.50 9.47 7.83
CA GLY A 49 -5.55 9.33 6.81
C GLY A 49 -4.98 8.97 5.43
N PRO A 50 -4.05 9.78 4.88
CA PRO A 50 -3.42 9.47 3.59
C PRO A 50 -2.66 8.14 3.56
N VAL A 51 -1.94 7.80 4.63
CA VAL A 51 -1.22 6.52 4.72
C VAL A 51 -2.21 5.35 4.68
N ALA A 52 -3.27 5.39 5.49
CA ALA A 52 -4.26 4.33 5.55
C ALA A 52 -4.93 4.09 4.19
N LYS A 53 -5.32 5.15 3.48
CA LYS A 53 -5.92 5.04 2.16
C LYS A 53 -4.93 4.52 1.11
N ALA A 54 -3.69 5.02 1.13
CA ALA A 54 -2.64 4.53 0.22
C ALA A 54 -2.36 3.04 0.42
N THR A 55 -2.31 2.58 1.68
CA THR A 55 -2.14 1.16 2.03
C THR A 55 -3.33 0.32 1.55
N PHE A 56 -4.56 0.78 1.80
CA PHE A 56 -5.77 0.07 1.35
C PHE A 56 -5.79 -0.12 -0.18
N LEU A 57 -5.50 0.94 -0.92
CA LEU A 57 -5.37 0.89 -2.38
C LEU A 57 -4.22 -0.03 -2.82
N ALA A 58 -3.12 -0.09 -2.07
CA ALA A 58 -2.01 -1.00 -2.36
C ALA A 58 -2.40 -2.48 -2.18
N ILE A 59 -3.18 -2.80 -1.16
CA ILE A 59 -3.75 -4.13 -0.94
C ILE A 59 -4.68 -4.52 -2.10
N GLN A 60 -5.59 -3.63 -2.49
CA GLN A 60 -6.49 -3.89 -3.61
C GLN A 60 -5.72 -4.21 -4.90
N ARG A 61 -4.66 -3.44 -5.20
CA ARG A 61 -3.81 -3.71 -6.38
C ARG A 61 -3.00 -5.00 -6.25
N ALA A 62 -2.63 -5.42 -5.04
CA ALA A 62 -1.93 -6.68 -4.81
C ALA A 62 -2.83 -7.89 -5.12
N TYR A 63 -4.11 -7.85 -4.74
CA TYR A 63 -5.07 -8.91 -5.05
C TYR A 63 -5.53 -8.90 -6.51
N LEU A 64 -5.73 -7.72 -7.08
CA LEU A 64 -6.19 -7.56 -8.45
C LEU A 64 -5.06 -7.72 -9.48
N PHE A 65 -4.01 -8.50 -9.19
CA PHE A 65 -2.75 -8.67 -9.94
C PHE A 65 -2.92 -8.70 -11.47
N GLU A 66 -3.16 -7.55 -12.09
CA GLU A 66 -2.90 -7.32 -13.50
C GLU A 66 -1.47 -6.80 -13.56
N SER A 67 -0.62 -7.53 -14.29
CA SER A 67 0.72 -7.11 -14.70
C SER A 67 0.67 -5.93 -15.69
N LYS A 68 -0.17 -4.93 -15.45
CA LYS A 68 -0.30 -3.75 -16.31
C LYS A 68 0.42 -2.57 -15.71
N SER A 69 1.67 -2.46 -16.14
CA SER A 69 2.55 -1.30 -16.07
C SER A 69 2.02 -0.03 -16.80
N GLY A 70 0.71 0.19 -16.94
CA GLY A 70 0.18 1.19 -17.91
C GLY A 70 -1.07 2.00 -17.55
N LYS A 71 -1.82 1.67 -16.50
CA LYS A 71 -2.93 2.49 -15.96
C LYS A 71 -2.77 2.31 -14.44
N ILE A 72 -2.83 3.28 -13.53
CA ILE A 72 -3.92 4.23 -13.35
C ILE A 72 -3.49 5.29 -12.31
N ASP A 73 -3.34 6.54 -12.77
CA ASP A 73 -3.41 7.77 -11.97
C ASP A 73 -4.89 8.17 -11.70
N VAL A 74 -5.86 7.22 -11.69
CA VAL A 74 -7.26 7.56 -11.34
C VAL A 74 -7.41 8.04 -9.90
N ASP A 75 -6.51 7.64 -9.00
CA ASP A 75 -6.50 8.18 -7.63
C ASP A 75 -5.92 9.60 -7.56
N ASN A 76 -5.24 10.05 -8.63
CA ASN A 76 -4.80 11.44 -8.79
C ASN A 76 -5.95 12.36 -9.25
N ALA A 77 -7.17 11.84 -9.45
CA ALA A 77 -8.34 12.60 -9.89
C ALA A 77 -8.89 13.60 -8.84
N PHE A 78 -8.39 13.60 -7.60
CA PHE A 78 -8.77 14.61 -6.59
C PHE A 78 -7.65 15.61 -6.27
N ARG A 79 -6.60 15.67 -7.09
CA ARG A 79 -5.57 16.72 -7.00
C ARG A 79 -6.03 17.94 -7.80
N SER A 80 -6.53 18.95 -7.08
CA SER A 80 -6.48 20.35 -7.53
C SER A 80 -5.05 20.81 -7.72
#